data_AF-A0A7K0LW32-F1
#
_entry.id   AF-A0A7K0LW32-F1
#
_cell.length_a   1.000
_cell.length_b   1.000
_cell.length_c   1.000
_cell.angle_alpha   90.00
_cell.angle_beta   90.00
_cell.angle_gamma   90.00
#
_symmetry.space_group_name_H-M   'P 1'
#
loop_
_entity.id
_entity.type
_entity.pdbx_description
1 polymer ?
#
loop_
_entity_poly.entity_id
_entity_poly.type
_entity_poly.pdbx_seq_one_letter_code
_entity_poly.pdbx_strand_id
1 'polypeptide(L)'
;EATHTAVITASGKEIRGGGSASAVITATLVSEGPNSTRADVLTELTITGKVAQFGKGVITDVSKKLIDQFATNLQAVIAAKSAADSAAPGEVVAAPVIQASDSIDLLGAAGAPVLKRAIPVAIGVIVIVGIIVYFIVK
;
A
#
# COMPACT_ATOMS: atom_id res chain seq x y z
N GLU A 1 -25.93 -23.14 4.21
CA GLU A 1 -25.41 -21.87 3.69
C GLU A 1 -24.08 -21.60 4.40
N ALA A 2 -22.97 -21.72 3.70
CA ALA A 2 -21.66 -21.48 4.27
C ALA A 2 -21.35 -19.98 4.16
N THR A 3 -21.04 -19.32 5.26
CA THR A 3 -20.46 -17.97 5.23
C THR A 3 -19.15 -18.05 4.46
N HIS A 4 -18.98 -17.24 3.40
CA HIS A 4 -17.78 -17.18 2.55
C HIS A 4 -16.59 -16.57 3.32
N THR A 5 -16.21 -17.22 4.41
CA THR A 5 -15.21 -16.78 5.37
C THR A 5 -14.13 -17.85 5.47
N ALA A 6 -12.88 -17.46 5.24
CA ALA A 6 -11.71 -18.29 5.44
C ALA A 6 -10.92 -17.76 6.64
N VAL A 7 -10.55 -18.65 7.58
CA VAL A 7 -9.69 -18.31 8.72
C VAL A 7 -8.39 -19.09 8.60
N ILE A 8 -7.27 -18.38 8.61
CA ILE A 8 -5.92 -18.93 8.49
C ILE A 8 -5.14 -18.60 9.75
N THR A 9 -4.60 -19.62 10.41
CA THR A 9 -3.68 -19.45 11.54
C THR A 9 -2.25 -19.64 11.05
N ALA A 10 -1.37 -18.73 11.43
CA ALA A 10 0.04 -18.77 11.09
C ALA A 10 0.89 -18.56 12.35
N SER A 11 2.01 -19.25 12.45
CA SER A 11 2.99 -19.06 13.52
C SER A 11 4.40 -19.19 12.97
N GLY A 12 5.31 -18.36 13.46
CA GLY A 12 6.71 -18.35 13.07
C GLY A 12 7.61 -18.03 14.25
N LYS A 13 8.72 -18.76 14.36
CA LYS A 13 9.76 -18.51 15.36
C LYS A 13 11.03 -18.09 14.65
N GLU A 14 11.66 -17.02 15.13
CA GLU A 14 12.93 -16.55 14.59
C GLU A 14 14.06 -17.49 15.06
N ILE A 15 14.89 -17.93 14.11
CA ILE A 15 15.85 -19.03 14.29
C ILE A 15 16.98 -18.65 15.28
N ARG A 16 17.33 -17.36 15.35
CA ARG A 16 18.41 -16.86 16.21
C ARG A 16 17.91 -16.36 17.58
N GLY A 17 16.67 -16.70 17.96
CA GLY A 17 16.10 -16.39 19.27
C GLY A 17 15.66 -14.93 19.46
N GLY A 18 15.53 -14.17 18.38
CA GLY A 18 15.08 -12.78 18.33
C GLY A 18 13.59 -12.58 18.58
N GLY A 19 12.77 -13.64 18.50
CA GLY A 19 11.36 -13.58 18.87
C GLY A 19 10.46 -14.62 18.21
N SER A 20 9.16 -14.39 18.30
CA SER A 20 8.12 -15.23 17.69
C SER A 20 6.97 -14.35 17.22
N ALA A 21 6.26 -14.81 16.20
CA ALA A 21 5.09 -14.15 15.66
C ALA A 21 3.97 -15.19 15.47
N SER A 22 2.75 -14.81 15.80
CA SER A 22 1.55 -15.59 15.51
C SER A 22 0.52 -14.67 14.87
N ALA A 23 -0.15 -15.14 13.83
CA ALA A 23 -1.19 -14.39 13.15
C ALA A 23 -2.47 -15.21 12.98
N VAL A 24 -3.61 -14.54 13.11
CA VAL A 24 -4.91 -15.04 12.69
C VAL A 24 -5.39 -14.13 11.57
N ILE A 25 -5.57 -14.70 10.39
CA ILE A 25 -6.01 -13.98 9.19
C ILE A 25 -7.41 -14.46 8.87
N THR A 26 -8.38 -13.56 8.94
CA THR A 26 -9.78 -13.82 8.58
C THR A 26 -10.08 -13.10 7.28
N ALA A 27 -10.34 -13.85 6.22
CA ALA A 27 -10.78 -13.33 4.93
C ALA A 27 -12.28 -13.56 4.77
N THR A 28 -13.05 -12.50 4.51
CA THR A 28 -14.49 -12.57 4.22
C THR A 28 -14.72 -12.10 2.79
N LEU A 29 -15.37 -12.93 1.98
CA LEU A 29 -15.68 -12.63 0.59
C LEU A 29 -17.11 -12.09 0.49
N VAL A 30 -17.24 -10.92 -0.12
CA VAL A 30 -18.51 -10.23 -0.37
C VAL A 30 -18.67 -10.09 -1.88
N SER A 31 -19.75 -10.64 -2.43
CA SER A 31 -20.09 -10.47 -3.83
C SER A 31 -20.54 -9.03 -4.09
N GLU A 32 -19.85 -8.30 -4.95
CA GLU A 32 -20.21 -6.93 -5.35
C GLU A 32 -20.85 -6.85 -6.74
N GLY A 33 -20.95 -7.98 -7.45
CA GLY A 33 -21.62 -8.06 -8.75
C GLY A 33 -21.38 -9.39 -9.45
N PRO A 34 -21.85 -9.55 -10.69
CA PRO A 34 -21.78 -10.84 -11.42
C PRO A 34 -20.36 -11.36 -11.63
N ASN A 35 -19.38 -10.46 -11.73
CA ASN A 35 -17.98 -10.76 -11.99
C ASN A 35 -17.03 -10.06 -10.99
N SER A 36 -17.54 -9.62 -9.83
CA SER A 36 -16.73 -8.90 -8.83
C SER A 36 -16.98 -9.44 -7.43
N THR A 37 -15.89 -9.66 -6.69
CA THR A 37 -15.92 -10.10 -5.30
C THR A 37 -14.88 -9.32 -4.52
N ARG A 38 -15.33 -8.65 -3.46
CA ARG A 38 -14.48 -7.94 -2.51
C ARG A 38 -14.06 -8.88 -1.40
N ALA A 39 -12.76 -8.95 -1.14
CA ALA A 39 -12.21 -9.73 -0.04
C ALA A 39 -11.80 -8.80 1.10
N ASP A 40 -12.52 -8.85 2.21
CA ASP A 40 -12.15 -8.19 3.45
C ASP A 40 -11.21 -9.07 4.26
N VAL A 41 -9.95 -8.66 4.38
CA VAL A 41 -8.91 -9.42 5.10
C VAL A 41 -8.56 -8.71 6.40
N LEU A 42 -8.99 -9.29 7.52
CA LEU A 42 -8.61 -8.86 8.86
C LEU A 42 -7.45 -9.72 9.36
N THR A 43 -6.30 -9.10 9.63
CA THR A 43 -5.12 -9.79 10.15
C THR A 43 -4.86 -9.32 11.57
N GLU A 44 -4.96 -10.24 12.52
CA GLU A 44 -4.50 -10.04 13.88
C GLU A 44 -3.10 -10.66 14.00
N LEU A 45 -2.09 -9.82 14.24
CA LEU A 45 -0.70 -10.24 14.32
C LEU A 45 -0.14 -9.95 15.71
N THR A 46 0.23 -11.01 16.43
CA THR A 46 0.93 -10.94 17.72
C THR A 46 2.41 -11.19 17.50
N ILE A 47 3.25 -10.26 17.96
CA ILE A 47 4.72 -10.35 17.88
C ILE A 47 5.30 -10.30 19.30
N THR A 48 6.22 -11.20 19.63
CA THR A 48 6.84 -11.32 20.95
C THR A 48 8.37 -11.43 20.82
N GLY A 49 9.10 -10.95 21.84
CA GLY A 49 10.57 -11.03 21.91
C GLY A 49 11.26 -9.70 21.64
N LYS A 50 12.56 -9.73 21.28
CA LYS A 50 13.34 -8.51 21.02
C LYS A 50 12.73 -7.70 19.85
N VAL A 51 12.15 -8.39 18.87
CA VAL A 51 11.41 -7.78 17.75
C VAL A 51 10.17 -6.98 18.18
N ALA A 52 9.53 -7.30 19.31
CA ALA A 52 8.42 -6.52 19.83
C ALA A 52 8.86 -5.18 20.44
N GLN A 53 10.14 -5.06 20.82
CA GLN A 53 10.68 -3.83 21.39
C GLN A 53 10.98 -2.75 20.34
N PHE A 54 10.88 -3.07 19.04
CA PHE A 54 10.99 -2.10 17.94
C PHE A 54 9.89 -1.03 17.97
N GLY A 55 8.86 -1.19 18.80
CA GLY A 55 7.78 -0.21 18.99
C GLY A 55 8.27 1.19 19.37
N LYS A 56 9.31 1.35 20.20
CA LYS A 56 9.79 2.71 20.55
C LYS A 56 10.48 3.43 19.38
N GLY A 57 11.23 2.73 18.54
CA GLY A 57 11.99 3.33 17.44
C GLY A 57 11.11 3.71 16.25
N VAL A 58 10.30 2.78 15.77
CA VAL A 58 9.45 2.98 14.58
C VAL A 58 8.36 4.01 14.84
N ILE A 59 7.77 4.03 16.04
CA ILE A 59 6.77 5.06 16.40
C ILE A 59 7.41 6.44 16.43
N THR A 60 8.65 6.56 16.92
CA THR A 60 9.39 7.84 16.95
C THR A 60 9.68 8.33 15.53
N ASP A 61 10.13 7.46 14.63
CA ASP A 61 10.45 7.81 13.24
C ASP A 61 9.20 8.21 12.44
N VAL A 62 8.10 7.48 12.61
CA VAL A 62 6.81 7.80 11.98
C VAL A 62 6.24 9.10 12.53
N SER A 63 6.32 9.31 13.84
CA SER A 63 5.84 10.55 14.48
C SER A 63 6.63 11.76 13.98
N LYS A 64 7.96 11.64 13.87
CA LYS A 64 8.81 12.69 13.32
C LYS A 64 8.41 13.03 11.88
N LYS A 65 8.24 12.01 11.02
CA LYS A 65 7.83 12.23 9.63
C LYS A 65 6.46 12.90 9.50
N LEU A 66 5.51 12.56 10.36
CA LEU A 66 4.20 13.21 10.39
C LEU A 66 4.29 14.68 10.81
N ILE A 67 5.13 14.99 11.80
CA ILE A 67 5.37 16.38 12.24
C ILE A 67 6.05 17.18 11.13
N ASP A 68 7.06 16.63 10.47
CA ASP A 68 7.76 17.28 9.35
C ASP A 68 6.79 17.52 8.17
N GLN A 69 5.93 16.54 7.85
CA GLN A 69 4.92 16.69 6.80
C GLN A 69 3.88 17.76 7.15
N PHE A 70 3.43 17.81 8.40
CA PHE A 70 2.51 18.83 8.88
C PHE A 70 3.13 20.23 8.75
N ALA A 71 4.38 20.41 9.22
CA ALA A 71 5.09 21.68 9.13
C ALA A 71 5.28 22.12 7.68
N THR A 72 5.64 21.20 6.78
CA THR A 72 5.79 21.45 5.34
C THR A 72 4.47 21.92 4.71
N ASN A 73 3.38 21.22 5.00
CA ASN A 73 2.06 21.58 4.48
C ASN A 73 1.58 22.92 5.03
N LEU A 74 1.82 23.19 6.32
CA LEU A 74 1.46 24.46 6.95
C LEU A 74 2.25 25.63 6.33
N GLN A 75 3.55 25.46 6.11
CA GLN A 75 4.38 26.46 5.43
C GLN A 75 3.84 26.75 4.02
N ALA A 76 3.47 25.72 3.26
CA ALA A 76 2.90 25.89 1.92
C ALA A 76 1.57 26.66 1.95
N VAL A 77 0.68 26.35 2.90
CA VAL A 77 -0.61 27.05 3.05
C VAL A 77 -0.40 28.52 3.44
N ILE A 78 0.52 28.81 4.36
CA ILE A 78 0.84 30.19 4.76
C ILE A 78 1.45 30.96 3.58
N ALA A 79 2.42 30.37 2.86
CA ALA A 79 3.03 31.00 1.69
C ALA A 79 2.01 31.28 0.58
N ALA A 80 1.11 30.32 0.30
CA ALA A 80 0.03 30.50 -0.67
C ALA A 80 -0.95 31.61 -0.24
N LYS A 81 -1.27 31.71 1.06
CA LYS A 81 -2.10 32.79 1.62
C LYS A 81 -1.44 34.16 1.47
N SER A 82 -0.13 34.27 1.74
CA SER A 82 0.63 35.52 1.56
C SER A 82 0.79 35.94 0.10
N ALA A 83 0.94 34.97 -0.81
CA ALA A 83 0.98 35.25 -2.25
C ALA A 83 -0.37 35.73 -2.79
N ALA A 84 -1.49 35.19 -2.27
CA ALA A 84 -2.83 35.62 -2.64
C ALA A 84 -3.17 37.05 -2.17
N ASP A 85 -2.62 37.49 -1.04
CA ASP A 85 -2.78 38.88 -0.54
C ASP A 85 -1.92 39.91 -1.29
N SER A 86 -0.93 39.45 -2.07
CA SER A 86 -0.02 40.32 -2.83
C SER A 86 -0.41 40.51 -4.30
N ALA A 87 -1.49 39.86 -4.76
CA ALA A 87 -1.96 39.97 -6.14
C ALA A 87 -3.09 41.01 -6.27
N ALA A 88 -2.71 42.29 -6.43
CA ALA A 88 -3.60 43.29 -7.02
C ALA A 88 -3.83 42.96 -8.52
N PRO A 89 -5.03 43.26 -9.08
CA PRO A 89 -5.41 42.79 -10.41
C PRO A 89 -4.72 43.64 -11.50
N GLY A 90 -3.87 42.99 -12.31
CA GLY A 90 -3.15 43.63 -13.41
C GLY A 90 -2.81 42.66 -14.54
N GLU A 91 -3.61 42.78 -15.60
CA GLU A 91 -3.21 42.69 -17.01
C GLU A 91 -2.96 41.32 -17.68
N VAL A 92 -3.74 41.11 -18.74
CA VAL A 92 -3.80 40.02 -19.73
C VAL A 92 -2.54 39.98 -20.60
N VAL A 93 -1.86 38.83 -20.72
CA VAL A 93 -1.04 38.47 -21.90
C VAL A 93 -1.08 36.95 -22.16
N ALA A 94 -1.10 36.62 -23.46
CA ALA A 94 -1.39 35.36 -24.14
C ALA A 94 -0.62 34.08 -23.73
N ALA A 95 -1.28 32.95 -23.93
CA ALA A 95 -0.77 31.58 -23.74
C ALA A 95 0.07 31.07 -24.93
N PRO A 96 1.18 30.35 -24.70
CA PRO A 96 1.77 29.47 -25.69
C PRO A 96 1.27 28.02 -25.51
N VAL A 97 0.94 27.39 -26.64
CA VAL A 97 0.55 25.97 -26.77
C VAL A 97 1.76 25.08 -26.47
N ILE A 98 1.63 24.14 -25.52
CA ILE A 98 2.64 23.10 -25.27
C ILE A 98 2.29 21.87 -26.11
N GLN A 99 3.16 21.54 -27.08
CA GLN A 99 3.14 20.28 -27.81
C GLN A 99 3.62 19.14 -26.90
N ALA A 100 2.79 18.10 -26.76
CA ALA A 100 3.15 16.86 -26.08
C ALA A 100 3.73 15.87 -27.08
N SER A 101 5.05 15.73 -27.09
CA SER A 101 5.75 14.62 -27.76
C SER A 101 7.04 14.33 -27.01
N ASP A 102 6.97 13.35 -26.11
CA ASP A 102 7.91 12.22 -26.05
C ASP A 102 7.53 11.35 -24.85
N SER A 103 6.67 10.38 -25.13
CA SER A 103 6.43 9.23 -24.25
C SER A 103 7.75 8.50 -24.07
N ILE A 104 8.32 8.68 -22.89
CA ILE A 104 9.45 7.94 -22.37
C ILE A 104 9.15 6.43 -22.50
N ASP A 105 9.94 5.72 -23.30
CA ASP A 105 9.80 4.27 -23.54
C ASP A 105 10.29 3.49 -22.31
N LEU A 106 9.40 3.38 -21.32
CA LEU A 106 9.57 2.58 -20.10
C LEU A 106 9.45 1.08 -20.36
N LEU A 107 9.03 0.67 -21.56
CA LEU A 107 8.80 -0.72 -21.90
C LEU A 107 10.09 -1.40 -22.36
N GLY A 108 10.95 -0.69 -23.10
CA GLY A 108 12.26 -1.19 -23.54
C GLY A 108 13.34 -1.20 -22.45
N ALA A 109 13.39 -0.17 -21.60
CA ALA A 109 14.51 0.01 -20.67
C ALA A 109 14.44 -0.83 -19.38
N ALA A 110 13.25 -1.32 -18.99
CA ALA A 110 13.03 -1.95 -17.69
C ALA A 110 12.49 -3.40 -17.75
N GLY A 111 12.24 -3.97 -18.94
CA GLY A 111 11.52 -5.24 -19.07
C GLY A 111 12.26 -6.49 -18.55
N ALA A 112 13.58 -6.56 -18.72
CA ALA A 112 14.34 -7.77 -18.44
C ALA A 112 14.48 -8.15 -16.94
N PRO A 113 14.76 -7.22 -16.00
CA PRO A 113 14.90 -7.57 -14.58
C PRO A 113 13.56 -7.70 -13.83
N VAL A 114 12.47 -7.09 -14.34
CA VAL A 114 11.14 -7.15 -13.71
C VAL A 114 10.47 -8.50 -13.97
N LEU A 115 10.65 -9.07 -15.17
CA LEU A 115 10.06 -10.36 -15.54
C LEU A 115 10.57 -11.52 -14.66
N LYS A 116 11.86 -11.53 -14.29
CA LYS A 116 12.42 -12.55 -13.37
C LYS A 116 11.96 -12.39 -11.92
N ARG A 117 11.58 -11.18 -11.49
CA ARG A 117 11.10 -10.90 -10.13
C ARG A 117 9.60 -11.07 -9.96
N ALA A 118 8.85 -11.08 -11.06
CA ALA A 118 7.40 -11.30 -11.05
C ALA A 118 7.00 -12.78 -10.92
N ILE A 119 7.88 -13.72 -11.27
CA ILE A 119 7.59 -15.17 -11.23
C ILE A 119 7.14 -15.67 -9.85
N PRO A 120 7.88 -15.44 -8.74
CA PRO A 120 7.45 -15.93 -7.43
C PRO A 120 6.18 -15.24 -6.91
N VAL A 121 5.98 -13.97 -7.26
CA VAL A 121 4.76 -13.22 -6.89
C VAL A 121 3.55 -13.73 -7.65
N ALA A 122 3.69 -14.01 -8.96
CA ALA A 122 2.63 -14.58 -9.78
C ALA A 122 2.22 -15.98 -9.28
N ILE A 123 3.16 -16.83 -8.88
CA ILE A 123 2.85 -18.14 -8.30
C ILE A 123 2.07 -17.98 -6.99
N GLY A 124 2.50 -17.07 -6.10
CA GLY A 124 1.78 -16.78 -4.86
C GLY A 124 0.36 -16.29 -5.10
N VAL A 125 0.19 -15.36 -6.04
CA VAL A 125 -1.13 -14.84 -6.44
C VAL A 125 -2.00 -15.95 -7.04
N ILE A 126 -1.46 -16.80 -7.92
CA ILE A 126 -2.22 -17.90 -8.54
C ILE A 126 -2.67 -18.92 -7.50
N VAL A 127 -1.84 -19.27 -6.52
CA VAL A 127 -2.22 -20.20 -5.44
C VAL A 127 -3.33 -19.60 -4.59
N ILE A 128 -3.22 -18.32 -4.22
CA ILE A 128 -4.25 -17.62 -3.44
C ILE A 128 -5.57 -17.55 -4.21
N VAL A 129 -5.53 -17.17 -5.50
CA VAL A 129 -6.71 -17.11 -6.36
C VAL A 129 -7.31 -18.51 -6.54
N GLY A 130 -6.50 -19.54 -6.72
CA GLY A 130 -6.95 -20.93 -6.83
C GLY A 130 -7.66 -21.42 -5.57
N ILE A 131 -7.14 -21.09 -4.39
CA ILE A 131 -7.80 -21.39 -3.10
C ILE A 131 -9.13 -20.65 -3.00
N ILE A 132 -9.17 -19.36 -3.34
CA ILE A 132 -10.40 -18.54 -3.31
C ILE A 132 -11.45 -19.13 -4.27
N VAL A 133 -11.08 -19.45 -5.51
CA VAL A 133 -12.01 -20.03 -6.50
C VAL A 133 -12.50 -21.40 -6.05
N TYR A 134 -11.63 -22.25 -5.50
CA TYR A 134 -12.03 -23.56 -4.97
C TYR A 134 -13.08 -23.45 -3.86
N PHE A 135 -12.97 -22.45 -2.97
CA PHE A 135 -13.93 -22.20 -1.89
C PHE A 135 -15.22 -21.50 -2.36
N ILE A 136 -15.24 -20.88 -3.54
CA ILE A 136 -16.45 -20.30 -4.14
C ILE A 136 -17.27 -21.36 -4.89
N VAL A 137 -16.61 -22.35 -5.50
CA VAL A 137 -17.26 -23.38 -6.34
C VAL A 137 -17.75 -24.60 -5.54
N LYS A 138 -17.25 -24.79 -4.31
CA LYS A 138 -17.59 -25.92 -3.43
C LYS A 138 -18.41 -25.48 -2.23
#